data_AF-A0A949LV85-F1
#
_entry.id   AF-A0A949LV85-F1
#
_cell.length_a   1.000
_cell.length_b   1.000
_cell.length_c   1.000
_cell.angle_alpha   90.00
_cell.angle_beta   90.00
_cell.angle_gamma   90.00
#
_symmetry.space_group_name_H-M   'P 1'
#
loop_
_entity.id
_entity.type
_entity.pdbx_description
1 polymer ?
#
loop_
_entity_poly.entity_id
_entity_poly.type
_entity_poly.pdbx_seq_one_letter_code
_entity_poly.pdbx_strand_id
1 'polypeptide(L)'
;MDPVTVETAIEDADERLVAAIAGRLALAASEPASAFPVSPARDAAVLRRLTRMTSAPPDTVARLWRALSGDIWVARGLKAVYVAGGDPAQLLLGARGYFGFGVDVIQVLDIREALEKADNASDILACLPWPENAGPGQWWPILNENRFRSLSILAGWPNLPGAPSEAPKVAIVGKLPQEPSGEDDMLATAHDDAFGAERCLQMARLSGEVVARARSLALIRLREFVHADDHRLDIARKAGLDGLRIVGVRPRP
;
A
#
# COMPACT_ATOMS: atom_id res chain seq x y z
N MET A 1 14.19 -30.63 28.48
CA MET A 1 13.72 -31.35 27.28
C MET A 1 14.95 -32.00 26.67
N ASP A 2 14.90 -33.30 26.37
CA ASP A 2 15.99 -34.00 25.69
C ASP A 2 16.19 -33.39 24.28
N PRO A 3 17.42 -33.08 23.84
CA PRO A 3 17.70 -32.55 22.50
C PRO A 3 16.98 -33.30 21.36
N VAL A 4 16.92 -34.63 21.42
CA VAL A 4 16.25 -35.44 20.37
C VAL A 4 14.75 -35.16 20.32
N THR A 5 14.12 -34.93 21.47
CA THR A 5 12.69 -34.58 21.55
C THR A 5 12.39 -33.18 21.02
N VAL A 6 13.34 -32.26 21.12
CA VAL A 6 13.20 -30.90 20.57
C VAL A 6 13.28 -30.91 19.05
N GLU A 7 14.21 -31.67 18.48
CA GLU A 7 14.40 -31.79 17.02
C GLU A 7 13.15 -32.36 16.34
N THR A 8 12.61 -33.48 16.84
CA THR A 8 11.35 -34.04 16.32
C THR A 8 10.17 -33.06 16.44
N ALA A 9 10.09 -32.30 17.54
CA ALA A 9 9.03 -31.31 17.70
C ALA A 9 9.13 -30.13 16.71
N ILE A 10 10.35 -29.80 16.26
CA ILE A 10 10.59 -28.79 15.23
C ILE A 10 10.15 -29.34 13.87
N GLU A 11 10.53 -30.57 13.53
CA GLU A 11 10.12 -31.23 12.28
C GLU A 11 8.58 -31.29 12.17
N ASP A 12 7.89 -31.71 13.23
CA ASP A 12 6.42 -31.73 13.29
C ASP A 12 5.80 -30.33 13.14
N ALA A 13 6.49 -29.28 13.59
CA ALA A 13 6.04 -27.89 13.42
C ALA A 13 6.21 -27.42 11.97
N ASP A 14 7.34 -27.76 11.36
CA ASP A 14 7.65 -27.42 9.97
C ASP A 14 6.70 -28.11 8.99
N GLU A 15 6.39 -29.39 9.20
CA GLU A 15 5.40 -30.12 8.40
C GLU A 15 4.01 -29.46 8.46
N ARG A 16 3.57 -29.08 9.66
CA ARG A 16 2.29 -28.37 9.85
C ARG A 16 2.29 -27.00 9.19
N LEU A 17 3.40 -26.27 9.24
CA LEU A 17 3.54 -24.97 8.58
C LEU A 17 3.42 -25.11 7.06
N VAL A 18 4.16 -26.04 6.46
CA VAL A 18 4.13 -26.29 5.01
C VAL A 18 2.73 -26.72 4.56
N ALA A 19 2.09 -27.63 5.30
CA ALA A 19 0.72 -28.06 5.01
C ALA A 19 -0.28 -26.90 5.09
N ALA A 20 -0.14 -26.00 6.07
CA ALA A 20 -0.99 -24.82 6.21
C ALA A 20 -0.78 -23.82 5.05
N ILE A 21 0.46 -23.60 4.61
CA ILE A 21 0.78 -22.76 3.45
C ILE A 21 0.14 -23.34 2.18
N ALA A 22 0.33 -24.63 1.93
CA ALA A 22 -0.23 -25.31 0.77
C ALA A 22 -1.78 -25.24 0.76
N GLY A 23 -2.41 -25.51 1.91
CA GLY A 23 -3.86 -25.38 2.07
C GLY A 23 -4.36 -23.96 1.80
N ARG A 24 -3.64 -22.94 2.26
CA ARG A 24 -4.00 -21.54 2.03
C ARG A 24 -3.90 -21.15 0.56
N LEU A 25 -2.84 -21.58 -0.14
CA LEU A 25 -2.66 -21.33 -1.57
C LEU A 25 -3.75 -22.03 -2.40
N ALA A 26 -4.10 -23.28 -2.07
CA ALA A 26 -5.18 -24.00 -2.74
C ALA A 26 -6.54 -23.29 -2.57
N LEU A 27 -6.83 -22.77 -1.36
CA LEU A 27 -8.03 -21.97 -1.12
C LEU A 27 -8.02 -20.65 -1.88
N ALA A 28 -6.87 -19.99 -2.00
CA ALA A 28 -6.76 -18.76 -2.76
C ALA A 28 -6.97 -18.99 -4.27
N ALA A 29 -6.47 -20.10 -4.80
CA ALA A 29 -6.66 -20.50 -6.20
C ALA A 29 -8.11 -20.92 -6.51
N SER A 30 -8.90 -21.31 -5.51
CA SER A 30 -10.31 -21.65 -5.67
C SER A 30 -11.26 -20.46 -5.47
N GLU A 31 -10.76 -19.31 -5.01
CA GLU A 31 -11.56 -18.09 -4.97
C GLU A 31 -11.97 -17.69 -6.39
N PRO A 32 -13.23 -17.24 -6.60
CA PRO A 32 -13.66 -16.76 -7.91
C PRO A 32 -12.72 -15.67 -8.42
N ALA A 33 -12.50 -15.64 -9.74
CA ALA A 33 -11.71 -14.60 -10.37
C ALA A 33 -12.27 -13.23 -9.96
N SER A 34 -11.46 -12.47 -9.23
CA SER A 34 -11.72 -11.09 -8.88
C SER A 34 -11.32 -10.20 -10.05
N ALA A 35 -12.03 -9.09 -10.25
CA ALA A 35 -11.60 -8.05 -11.20
C ALA A 35 -10.21 -7.47 -10.85
N PHE A 36 -9.78 -7.67 -9.60
CA PHE A 36 -8.50 -7.21 -9.08
C PHE A 36 -7.79 -8.33 -8.30
N PRO A 37 -6.54 -8.68 -8.67
CA PRO A 37 -5.81 -9.78 -8.04
C PRO A 37 -5.30 -9.44 -6.63
N VAL A 38 -5.18 -8.14 -6.32
CA VAL A 38 -4.61 -7.62 -5.06
C VAL A 38 -5.68 -7.03 -4.14
N SER A 39 -5.52 -7.17 -2.82
CA SER A 39 -6.35 -6.48 -1.82
C SER A 39 -5.51 -6.12 -0.58
N PRO A 40 -4.76 -5.00 -0.62
CA PRO A 40 -3.91 -4.57 0.49
C PRO A 40 -4.67 -4.30 1.79
N ALA A 41 -5.91 -3.84 1.72
CA ALA A 41 -6.76 -3.59 2.88
C ALA A 41 -7.12 -4.90 3.61
N ARG A 42 -7.52 -5.94 2.87
CA ARG A 42 -7.78 -7.27 3.43
C ARG A 42 -6.51 -7.85 4.06
N ASP A 43 -5.36 -7.72 3.40
CA ASP A 43 -4.10 -8.19 3.94
C ASP A 43 -3.72 -7.49 5.25
N ALA A 44 -3.90 -6.18 5.34
CA ALA A 44 -3.65 -5.43 6.58
C ALA A 44 -4.59 -5.89 7.71
N ALA A 45 -5.88 -6.12 7.42
CA ALA A 45 -6.81 -6.67 8.40
C ALA A 45 -6.43 -8.09 8.85
N VAL A 46 -5.97 -8.94 7.94
CA VAL A 46 -5.47 -10.29 8.27
C VAL A 46 -4.21 -10.21 9.11
N LEU A 47 -3.26 -9.34 8.76
CA LEU A 47 -2.04 -9.11 9.54
C LEU A 47 -2.36 -8.70 10.98
N ARG A 48 -3.22 -7.70 11.19
CA ARG A 48 -3.68 -7.28 12.53
C ARG A 48 -4.34 -8.41 13.31
N ARG A 49 -5.05 -9.31 12.63
CA ARG A 49 -5.63 -10.50 13.26
C ARG A 49 -4.55 -11.50 13.66
N LEU A 50 -3.64 -11.86 12.74
CA LEU A 50 -2.60 -12.86 12.97
C LEU A 50 -1.64 -12.44 14.09
N THR A 51 -1.21 -11.18 14.11
CA THR A 51 -0.30 -10.64 15.14
C THR A 51 -0.91 -10.64 16.53
N ARG A 52 -2.24 -10.55 16.65
CA ARG A 52 -2.96 -10.69 17.93
C ARG A 52 -3.15 -12.14 18.39
N MET A 53 -3.04 -13.11 17.48
CA MET A 53 -3.29 -14.52 17.76
C MET A 53 -2.03 -15.30 18.16
N THR A 54 -0.84 -14.70 18.06
CA THR A 54 0.44 -15.36 18.26
C THR A 54 1.34 -14.57 19.20
N SER A 55 2.26 -15.26 19.87
CA SER A 55 3.34 -14.64 20.65
C SER A 55 4.60 -14.37 19.81
N ALA A 56 4.60 -14.77 18.53
CA ALA A 56 5.71 -14.49 17.63
C ALA A 56 5.87 -12.96 17.42
N PRO A 57 7.10 -12.47 17.19
CA PRO A 57 7.32 -11.05 16.92
C PRO A 57 6.46 -10.55 15.74
N PRO A 58 5.66 -9.48 15.90
CA PRO A 58 4.70 -9.03 14.90
C PRO A 58 5.31 -8.78 13.52
N ASP A 59 6.52 -8.21 13.47
CA ASP A 59 7.22 -7.95 12.21
C ASP A 59 7.67 -9.23 11.49
N THR A 60 7.97 -10.29 12.24
CA THR A 60 8.28 -11.61 11.66
C THR A 60 7.04 -12.20 11.01
N VAL A 61 5.89 -12.13 11.69
CA VAL A 61 4.59 -12.55 11.13
C VAL A 61 4.28 -11.73 9.88
N ALA A 62 4.49 -10.42 9.92
CA ALA A 62 4.23 -9.53 8.80
C ALA A 62 5.08 -9.84 7.58
N ARG A 63 6.39 -10.09 7.74
CA ARG A 63 7.28 -10.47 6.65
C ARG A 63 6.92 -11.82 6.03
N LEU A 64 6.63 -12.84 6.85
CA LEU A 64 6.20 -14.16 6.37
C LEU A 64 4.88 -14.07 5.59
N TRP A 65 3.90 -13.35 6.14
CA TRP A 65 2.61 -13.15 5.48
C TRP A 65 2.75 -12.37 4.17
N ARG A 66 3.61 -11.34 4.10
CA ARG A 66 3.83 -10.58 2.86
C ARG A 66 4.46 -11.42 1.75
N ALA A 67 5.44 -12.27 2.09
CA ALA A 67 6.01 -13.21 1.14
C ALA A 67 4.92 -14.14 0.56
N LEU A 68 4.09 -14.73 1.42
CA LEU A 68 2.98 -15.60 1.00
C LEU A 68 1.90 -14.84 0.19
N SER A 69 1.58 -13.60 0.58
CA SER A 69 0.54 -12.79 -0.08
C SER A 69 0.92 -12.43 -1.50
N GLY A 70 2.21 -12.17 -1.76
CA GLY A 70 2.72 -11.97 -3.10
C GLY A 70 2.43 -13.15 -4.03
N ASP A 71 2.74 -14.37 -3.59
CA ASP A 71 2.47 -15.59 -4.35
C ASP A 71 0.95 -15.83 -4.53
N ILE A 72 0.15 -15.54 -3.51
CA ILE A 72 -1.32 -15.57 -3.59
C ILE A 72 -1.82 -14.60 -4.68
N TRP A 73 -1.29 -13.38 -4.74
CA TRP A 73 -1.71 -12.40 -5.73
C TRP A 73 -1.30 -12.80 -7.14
N VAL A 74 -0.14 -13.41 -7.33
CA VAL A 74 0.27 -14.00 -8.62
C VAL A 74 -0.68 -15.11 -9.02
N ALA A 75 -1.03 -16.02 -8.11
CA ALA A 75 -2.01 -17.07 -8.36
C ALA A 75 -3.41 -16.53 -8.73
N ARG A 76 -3.74 -15.32 -8.25
CA ARG A 76 -4.99 -14.60 -8.57
C ARG A 76 -4.88 -13.73 -9.83
N GLY A 77 -3.71 -13.68 -10.47
CA GLY A 77 -3.50 -13.04 -11.77
C GLY A 77 -2.66 -11.77 -11.77
N LEU A 78 -2.00 -11.37 -10.67
CA LEU A 78 -1.04 -10.27 -10.68
C LEU A 78 0.12 -10.63 -11.62
N LYS A 79 0.32 -9.84 -12.68
CA LYS A 79 1.29 -10.16 -13.74
C LYS A 79 2.67 -9.56 -13.50
N ALA A 80 2.72 -8.29 -13.12
CA ALA A 80 3.99 -7.57 -13.00
C ALA A 80 3.90 -6.36 -12.06
N VAL A 81 5.05 -5.99 -11.51
CA VAL A 81 5.27 -4.75 -10.74
C VAL A 81 6.39 -3.96 -11.42
N TYR A 82 6.06 -2.77 -11.91
CA TYR A 82 7.02 -1.86 -12.54
C TYR A 82 7.65 -0.94 -11.50
N VAL A 83 8.97 -0.91 -11.42
CA VAL A 83 9.73 -0.11 -10.46
C VAL A 83 10.39 1.06 -11.16
N ALA A 84 10.21 2.28 -10.63
CA ALA A 84 10.81 3.49 -11.22
C ALA A 84 11.04 4.60 -10.19
N GLY A 85 12.02 5.47 -10.48
CA GLY A 85 12.38 6.62 -9.65
C GLY A 85 13.32 6.29 -8.49
N GLY A 86 13.72 7.32 -7.73
CA GLY A 86 14.55 7.16 -6.53
C GLY A 86 15.86 6.39 -6.74
N ASP A 87 16.31 5.70 -5.69
CA ASP A 87 17.40 4.72 -5.77
C ASP A 87 16.84 3.36 -6.23
N PRO A 88 17.23 2.86 -7.43
CA PRO A 88 16.71 1.61 -7.96
C PRO A 88 16.94 0.40 -7.05
N ALA A 89 18.09 0.33 -6.37
CA ALA A 89 18.41 -0.80 -5.51
C ALA A 89 17.46 -0.86 -4.31
N GLN A 90 17.18 0.28 -3.69
CA GLN A 90 16.24 0.38 -2.58
C GLN A 90 14.80 0.07 -3.00
N LEU A 91 14.36 0.56 -4.16
CA LEU A 91 13.01 0.27 -4.64
C LEU A 91 12.83 -1.20 -5.03
N LEU A 92 13.82 -1.82 -5.69
CA LEU A 92 13.78 -3.25 -5.99
C LEU A 92 13.73 -4.09 -4.71
N LEU A 93 14.55 -3.76 -3.72
CA LEU A 93 14.50 -4.42 -2.40
C LEU A 93 13.15 -4.20 -1.71
N GLY A 94 12.58 -2.99 -1.81
CA GLY A 94 11.27 -2.70 -1.25
C GLY A 94 10.14 -3.45 -1.94
N ALA A 95 10.16 -3.53 -3.27
CA ALA A 95 9.21 -4.33 -4.05
C ALA A 95 9.30 -5.81 -3.68
N ARG A 96 10.51 -6.38 -3.60
CA ARG A 96 10.73 -7.77 -3.15
C ARG A 96 10.34 -7.98 -1.69
N GLY A 97 10.52 -6.97 -0.83
CA GLY A 97 10.07 -7.02 0.57
C GLY A 97 8.55 -7.08 0.70
N TYR A 98 7.81 -6.41 -0.19
CA TYR A 98 6.35 -6.39 -0.15
C TYR A 98 5.70 -7.57 -0.88
N PHE A 99 6.18 -7.90 -2.07
CA PHE A 99 5.58 -8.89 -2.97
C PHE A 99 6.31 -10.24 -2.99
N GLY A 100 7.44 -10.39 -2.28
CA GLY A 100 8.27 -11.58 -2.38
C GLY A 100 8.90 -11.76 -3.76
N PHE A 101 9.15 -13.03 -4.12
CA PHE A 101 9.88 -13.39 -5.33
C PHE A 101 9.01 -13.96 -6.46
N GLY A 102 7.76 -14.32 -6.18
CA GLY A 102 6.87 -14.90 -7.19
C GLY A 102 6.42 -13.92 -8.29
N VAL A 103 6.26 -12.63 -7.97
CA VAL A 103 5.86 -11.63 -8.97
C VAL A 103 7.03 -11.21 -9.85
N ASP A 104 6.77 -10.95 -11.13
CA ASP A 104 7.75 -10.33 -12.01
C ASP A 104 7.94 -8.85 -11.63
N VAL A 105 9.17 -8.47 -11.29
CA VAL A 105 9.52 -7.11 -10.87
C VAL A 105 10.43 -6.53 -11.94
N ILE A 106 9.90 -5.55 -12.68
CA ILE A 106 10.53 -5.00 -13.87
C ILE A 106 10.95 -3.56 -13.56
N GLN A 107 12.24 -3.27 -13.63
CA GLN A 107 12.72 -1.91 -13.49
C GLN A 107 12.59 -1.16 -14.82
N VAL A 108 12.03 0.04 -14.77
CA VAL A 108 12.02 1.01 -15.88
C VAL A 108 12.66 2.33 -15.44
N LEU A 109 13.06 3.15 -16.41
CA LEU A 109 13.76 4.40 -16.11
C LEU A 109 12.80 5.52 -15.70
N ASP A 110 11.64 5.61 -16.33
CA ASP A 110 10.70 6.71 -16.14
C ASP A 110 9.52 6.32 -15.24
N ILE A 111 9.21 7.18 -14.28
CA ILE A 111 8.05 7.03 -13.40
C ILE A 111 6.75 7.08 -14.21
N ARG A 112 6.69 7.93 -15.24
CA ARG A 112 5.49 8.02 -16.07
C ARG A 112 5.26 6.72 -16.83
N GLU A 113 6.30 6.07 -17.34
CA GLU A 113 6.20 4.75 -17.96
C GLU A 113 5.60 3.72 -16.99
N ALA A 114 6.10 3.64 -15.76
CA ALA A 114 5.57 2.71 -14.75
C ALA A 114 4.08 2.98 -14.42
N LEU A 115 3.69 4.24 -14.28
CA LEU A 115 2.29 4.63 -14.06
C LEU A 115 1.40 4.29 -15.27
N GLU A 116 1.88 4.48 -16.49
CA GLU A 116 1.14 4.11 -17.71
C GLU A 116 0.89 2.61 -17.79
N LYS A 117 1.88 1.78 -17.42
CA LYS A 117 1.70 0.32 -17.35
C LYS A 117 0.63 -0.06 -16.33
N ALA A 118 0.64 0.55 -15.15
CA ALA A 118 -0.33 0.30 -14.08
C ALA A 118 -1.75 0.82 -14.40
N ASP A 119 -1.89 1.88 -15.20
CA ASP A 119 -3.21 2.42 -15.58
C ASP A 119 -3.89 1.58 -16.67
N ASN A 120 -3.08 1.01 -17.57
CA ASN A 120 -3.54 0.20 -18.70
C ASN A 120 -4.15 -1.15 -18.26
N ALA A 121 -3.79 -1.69 -17.10
CA ALA A 121 -4.28 -2.98 -16.65
C ALA A 121 -4.36 -3.09 -15.11
N SER A 122 -5.45 -3.67 -14.59
CA SER A 122 -5.67 -3.84 -13.14
C SER A 122 -4.81 -4.94 -12.50
N ASP A 123 -4.14 -5.75 -13.31
CA ASP A 123 -3.21 -6.82 -12.92
C ASP A 123 -1.74 -6.39 -13.01
N ILE A 124 -1.47 -5.10 -13.21
CA ILE A 124 -0.14 -4.49 -13.22
C ILE A 124 -0.10 -3.39 -12.16
N LEU A 125 0.99 -3.34 -11.40
CA LEU A 125 1.22 -2.32 -10.38
C LEU A 125 2.52 -1.55 -10.66
N ALA A 126 2.66 -0.40 -10.01
CA ALA A 126 3.90 0.36 -9.96
C ALA A 126 4.43 0.49 -8.52
N CYS A 127 5.74 0.41 -8.38
CA CYS A 127 6.48 0.67 -7.14
C CYS A 127 7.33 1.92 -7.32
N LEU A 128 6.99 2.97 -6.58
CA LEU A 128 7.60 4.29 -6.67
C LEU A 128 8.12 4.72 -5.29
N PRO A 129 8.97 5.74 -5.17
CA PRO A 129 9.34 6.31 -3.87
C PRO A 129 8.08 6.76 -3.11
N TRP A 130 8.07 6.60 -1.78
CA TRP A 130 6.95 7.10 -0.98
C TRP A 130 6.80 8.62 -1.17
N PRO A 131 5.58 9.15 -1.38
CA PRO A 131 5.37 10.55 -1.74
C PRO A 131 5.98 11.58 -0.78
N GLU A 132 5.95 11.31 0.53
CA GLU A 132 6.54 12.19 1.57
C GLU A 132 8.07 12.27 1.44
N ASN A 133 8.69 11.24 0.87
CA ASN A 133 10.14 11.07 0.75
C ASN A 133 10.60 10.91 -0.71
N ALA A 134 9.86 11.48 -1.67
CA ALA A 134 10.10 11.26 -3.10
C ALA A 134 11.40 11.90 -3.65
N GLY A 135 12.11 12.69 -2.82
CA GLY A 135 13.34 13.36 -3.20
C GLY A 135 13.13 14.44 -4.26
N PRO A 136 14.14 14.75 -5.11
CA PRO A 136 14.09 15.84 -6.09
C PRO A 136 13.09 15.61 -7.24
N GLY A 137 12.51 14.42 -7.38
CA GLY A 137 11.53 14.05 -8.39
C GLY A 137 10.16 13.73 -7.79
N GLN A 138 9.46 14.73 -7.27
CA GLN A 138 8.10 14.57 -6.75
C GLN A 138 7.16 14.10 -7.87
N TRP A 139 6.79 12.82 -7.83
CA TRP A 139 6.00 12.18 -8.88
C TRP A 139 4.50 12.21 -8.60
N TRP A 140 4.10 12.26 -7.32
CA TRP A 140 2.69 12.18 -6.91
C TRP A 140 1.77 13.27 -7.50
N PRO A 141 2.23 14.46 -7.93
CA PRO A 141 1.39 15.39 -8.68
C PRO A 141 0.85 14.82 -10.00
N ILE A 142 1.55 13.84 -10.60
CA ILE A 142 1.11 13.15 -11.83
C ILE A 142 -0.25 12.46 -11.62
N LEU A 143 -0.55 11.99 -10.39
CA LEU A 143 -1.85 11.37 -10.07
C LEU A 143 -3.03 12.34 -10.21
N ASN A 144 -2.78 13.66 -10.20
CA ASN A 144 -3.82 14.67 -10.40
C ASN A 144 -4.10 14.94 -11.90
N GLU A 145 -3.25 14.46 -12.81
CA GLU A 145 -3.49 14.53 -14.24
C GLU A 145 -4.70 13.66 -14.62
N ASN A 146 -5.52 14.12 -15.56
CA ASN A 146 -6.73 13.38 -15.97
C ASN A 146 -6.42 11.97 -16.48
N ARG A 147 -5.24 11.76 -17.12
CA ARG A 147 -4.80 10.46 -17.61
C ARG A 147 -4.64 9.44 -16.49
N PHE A 148 -4.16 9.84 -15.31
CA PHE A 148 -3.85 8.93 -14.20
C PHE A 148 -4.90 9.00 -13.09
N ARG A 149 -6.10 9.52 -13.39
CA ARG A 149 -7.17 9.69 -12.41
C ARG A 149 -7.71 8.36 -11.85
N SER A 150 -7.55 7.26 -12.59
CA SER A 150 -7.90 5.91 -12.13
C SER A 150 -6.88 5.29 -11.18
N LEU A 151 -5.67 5.86 -11.07
CA LEU A 151 -4.63 5.33 -10.21
C LEU A 151 -4.79 5.84 -8.78
N SER A 152 -4.35 5.00 -7.84
CA SER A 152 -4.26 5.34 -6.42
C SER A 152 -3.06 4.65 -5.80
N ILE A 153 -2.50 5.27 -4.76
CA ILE A 153 -1.56 4.59 -3.86
C ILE A 153 -2.38 3.60 -3.02
N LEU A 154 -2.04 2.33 -3.09
CA LEU A 154 -2.79 1.23 -2.49
C LEU A 154 -2.19 0.77 -1.16
N ALA A 155 -0.88 0.95 -1.01
CA ALA A 155 -0.11 0.60 0.17
C ALA A 155 1.28 1.25 0.15
N GLY A 156 2.02 1.10 1.25
CA GLY A 156 3.44 1.40 1.32
C GLY A 156 4.27 0.27 1.92
N TRP A 157 5.58 0.33 1.69
CA TRP A 157 6.59 -0.54 2.31
C TRP A 157 7.84 0.24 2.76
N PRO A 158 8.48 -0.06 3.92
CA PRO A 158 7.99 -0.96 4.95
C PRO A 158 6.69 -0.43 5.58
N ASN A 159 5.85 -1.36 5.98
CA ASN A 159 4.60 -1.07 6.68
C ASN A 159 4.40 -2.26 7.63
N LEU A 160 5.04 -2.16 8.79
CA LEU A 160 5.20 -3.23 9.76
C LEU A 160 4.55 -2.82 11.10
N PRO A 161 3.92 -3.77 11.82
CA PRO A 161 3.21 -3.46 13.07
C PRO A 161 4.10 -2.92 14.19
N GLY A 162 5.37 -3.35 14.25
CA GLY A 162 6.33 -2.93 15.28
C GLY A 162 6.93 -1.54 15.08
N ALA A 163 6.73 -0.93 13.90
CA ALA A 163 7.24 0.40 13.56
C ALA A 163 6.14 1.27 12.90
N PRO A 164 4.98 1.48 13.57
CA PRO A 164 3.82 2.12 12.95
C PRO A 164 4.06 3.59 12.57
N SER A 165 5.02 4.25 13.25
CA SER A 165 5.38 5.65 12.99
C SER A 165 6.41 5.81 11.86
N GLU A 166 7.09 4.75 11.42
CA GLU A 166 8.01 4.87 10.29
C GLU A 166 7.19 5.06 9.01
N ALA A 167 7.48 6.15 8.29
CA ALA A 167 6.89 6.37 6.98
C ALA A 167 7.42 5.30 6.01
N PRO A 168 6.56 4.79 5.10
CA PRO A 168 7.04 3.91 4.06
C PRO A 168 8.12 4.58 3.20
N LYS A 169 8.91 3.76 2.54
CA LYS A 169 9.95 4.18 1.58
C LYS A 169 9.51 3.94 0.14
N VAL A 170 8.62 2.96 -0.07
CA VAL A 170 8.03 2.60 -1.35
C VAL A 170 6.52 2.79 -1.26
N ALA A 171 5.94 3.39 -2.29
CA ALA A 171 4.51 3.42 -2.57
C ALA A 171 4.17 2.37 -3.63
N ILE A 172 3.07 1.67 -3.42
CA ILE A 172 2.50 0.74 -4.38
C ILE A 172 1.30 1.45 -5.01
N VAL A 173 1.33 1.59 -6.33
CA VAL A 173 0.33 2.32 -7.10
C VAL A 173 -0.33 1.38 -8.08
N GLY A 174 -1.65 1.49 -8.22
CA GLY A 174 -2.39 0.68 -9.16
C GLY A 174 -3.80 1.19 -9.38
N LYS A 175 -4.48 0.53 -10.31
CA LYS A 175 -5.89 0.77 -10.64
C LYS A 175 -6.77 -0.16 -9.83
N LEU A 176 -7.07 0.22 -8.59
CA LEU A 176 -7.88 -0.54 -7.66
C LEU A 176 -8.79 0.43 -6.87
N PRO A 177 -10.08 0.10 -6.65
CA PRO A 177 -10.90 0.85 -5.72
C PRO A 177 -10.33 0.80 -4.30
N GLN A 178 -10.50 1.87 -3.54
CA GLN A 178 -10.03 1.93 -2.16
C GLN A 178 -11.02 1.21 -1.25
N GLU A 179 -10.51 0.28 -0.45
CA GLU A 179 -11.28 -0.45 0.54
C GLU A 179 -10.79 -0.07 1.94
N PRO A 180 -11.70 0.10 2.92
CA PRO A 180 -11.29 0.32 4.30
C PRO A 180 -10.64 -0.96 4.83
N SER A 181 -9.49 -0.84 5.47
CA SER A 181 -8.95 -1.92 6.29
C SER A 181 -9.45 -1.85 7.72
N GLY A 182 -9.82 -0.67 8.20
CA GLY A 182 -10.25 -0.39 9.58
C GLY A 182 -9.23 0.43 10.38
N GLU A 183 -7.96 0.39 9.98
CA GLU A 183 -6.92 1.29 10.48
C GLU A 183 -6.15 1.84 9.27
N ASP A 184 -6.58 3.00 8.77
CA ASP A 184 -6.13 3.53 7.49
C ASP A 184 -5.66 4.98 7.64
N ASP A 185 -4.52 5.31 7.02
CA ASP A 185 -4.18 6.70 6.72
C ASP A 185 -4.47 6.97 5.25
N MET A 186 -5.34 7.94 4.94
CA MET A 186 -5.63 8.32 3.56
C MET A 186 -4.65 9.37 3.07
N LEU A 187 -4.34 9.34 1.78
CA LEU A 187 -3.57 10.37 1.10
C LEU A 187 -4.47 11.14 0.16
N ALA A 188 -4.42 12.46 0.26
CA ALA A 188 -5.17 13.38 -0.58
C ALA A 188 -4.26 14.45 -1.18
N THR A 189 -4.67 15.03 -2.30
CA THR A 189 -4.02 16.21 -2.88
C THR A 189 -5.00 17.36 -2.97
N ALA A 190 -4.52 18.58 -2.77
CA ALA A 190 -5.31 19.79 -3.02
C ALA A 190 -4.40 20.97 -3.37
N HIS A 191 -4.92 21.95 -4.10
CA HIS A 191 -4.25 23.23 -4.25
C HIS A 191 -4.39 24.03 -2.95
N ASP A 192 -3.27 24.51 -2.44
CA ASP A 192 -3.19 25.20 -1.15
C ASP A 192 -2.23 26.39 -1.24
N ASP A 193 -2.52 27.30 -2.17
CA ASP A 193 -1.74 28.53 -2.41
C ASP A 193 -1.69 29.46 -1.19
N ALA A 194 -2.75 29.44 -0.38
CA ALA A 194 -2.89 30.27 0.81
C ALA A 194 -2.36 29.61 2.10
N PHE A 195 -1.75 28.42 2.01
CA PHE A 195 -1.27 27.64 3.17
C PHE A 195 -2.35 27.45 4.26
N GLY A 196 -3.61 27.27 3.84
CA GLY A 196 -4.79 27.18 4.68
C GLY A 196 -5.37 25.77 4.81
N ALA A 197 -4.73 24.74 4.24
CA ALA A 197 -5.27 23.38 4.18
C ALA A 197 -5.75 22.84 5.52
N GLU A 198 -4.93 22.92 6.58
CA GLU A 198 -5.28 22.37 7.90
C GLU A 198 -6.51 23.04 8.52
N ARG A 199 -6.63 24.36 8.36
CA ARG A 199 -7.82 25.11 8.77
C ARG A 199 -9.06 24.65 7.99
N CYS A 200 -8.94 24.43 6.68
CA CYS A 200 -10.05 23.96 5.85
C CYS A 200 -10.49 22.53 6.24
N LEU A 201 -9.53 21.64 6.52
CA LEU A 201 -9.78 20.29 7.02
C LEU A 201 -10.48 20.32 8.38
N GLN A 202 -10.01 21.20 9.29
CA GLN A 202 -10.63 21.37 10.61
C GLN A 202 -12.09 21.84 10.50
N MET A 203 -12.39 22.79 9.62
CA MET A 203 -13.77 23.25 9.34
C MET A 203 -14.65 22.11 8.82
N ALA A 204 -14.08 21.21 8.02
CA ALA A 204 -14.75 20.00 7.51
C ALA A 204 -14.79 18.84 8.52
N ARG A 205 -14.21 18.99 9.72
CA ARG A 205 -14.05 17.94 10.73
C ARG A 205 -13.31 16.71 10.19
N LEU A 206 -12.26 16.96 9.42
CA LEU A 206 -11.31 15.97 8.95
C LEU A 206 -10.01 16.12 9.73
N SER A 207 -9.52 15.03 10.32
CA SER A 207 -8.21 15.03 10.97
C SER A 207 -7.12 14.79 9.93
N GLY A 208 -6.44 15.85 9.48
CA GLY A 208 -5.33 15.73 8.54
C GLY A 208 -4.28 16.82 8.65
N GLU A 209 -3.13 16.53 8.04
CA GLU A 209 -1.95 17.38 8.05
C GLU A 209 -1.30 17.40 6.66
N VAL A 210 -0.63 18.50 6.32
CA VAL A 210 0.13 18.58 5.06
C VAL A 210 1.49 17.92 5.27
N VAL A 211 1.76 16.86 4.51
CA VAL A 211 2.97 16.04 4.64
C VAL A 211 4.00 16.29 3.54
N ALA A 212 3.60 16.84 2.40
CA ALA A 212 4.51 17.29 1.35
C ALA A 212 3.88 18.38 0.48
N ARG A 213 4.70 19.11 -0.29
CA ARG A 213 4.24 20.13 -1.24
C ARG A 213 5.03 20.09 -2.54
N ALA A 214 4.33 20.24 -3.65
CA ALA A 214 4.84 20.37 -5.01
C ALA A 214 4.30 21.66 -5.62
N ARG A 215 5.06 22.76 -5.51
CA ARG A 215 4.57 24.12 -5.81
C ARG A 215 3.32 24.42 -4.96
N SER A 216 2.18 24.70 -5.59
CA SER A 216 0.91 24.97 -4.93
C SER A 216 0.12 23.71 -4.54
N LEU A 217 0.49 22.55 -5.07
CA LEU A 217 -0.19 21.30 -4.73
C LEU A 217 0.35 20.79 -3.39
N ALA A 218 -0.54 20.57 -2.43
CA ALA A 218 -0.25 19.93 -1.16
C ALA A 218 -0.60 18.44 -1.23
N LEU A 219 0.26 17.61 -0.62
CA LEU A 219 -0.06 16.25 -0.26
C LEU A 219 -0.50 16.25 1.22
N ILE A 220 -1.69 15.73 1.47
CA ILE A 220 -2.37 15.74 2.75
C ILE A 220 -2.53 14.30 3.22
N ARG A 221 -2.18 14.04 4.48
CA ARG A 221 -2.47 12.77 5.15
C ARG A 221 -3.69 12.95 6.05
N LEU A 222 -4.71 12.12 5.89
CA LEU A 222 -5.89 12.05 6.76
C LEU A 222 -5.76 10.80 7.65
N ARG A 223 -5.99 10.92 8.95
CA ARG A 223 -5.79 9.84 9.94
C ARG A 223 -7.00 8.93 10.14
N GLU A 224 -7.85 8.87 9.12
CA GLU A 224 -9.09 8.09 9.09
C GLU A 224 -9.38 7.69 7.65
N PHE A 225 -10.12 6.60 7.46
CA PHE A 225 -10.64 6.26 6.13
C PHE A 225 -11.69 7.29 5.69
N VAL A 226 -11.49 7.86 4.49
CA VAL A 226 -12.41 8.83 3.89
C VAL A 226 -12.68 8.38 2.47
N HIS A 227 -13.93 8.01 2.20
CA HIS A 227 -14.34 7.63 0.84
C HIS A 227 -14.26 8.83 -0.10
N ALA A 228 -14.02 8.60 -1.40
CA ALA A 228 -13.93 9.67 -2.40
C ALA A 228 -15.18 10.56 -2.49
N ASP A 229 -16.34 10.01 -2.11
CA ASP A 229 -17.66 10.66 -2.10
C ASP A 229 -18.07 11.18 -0.71
N ASP A 230 -17.16 11.23 0.27
CA ASP A 230 -17.46 11.75 1.61
C ASP A 230 -17.79 13.26 1.53
N HIS A 231 -18.97 13.64 2.05
CA HIS A 231 -19.48 15.01 2.01
C HIS A 231 -18.53 16.02 2.68
N ARG A 232 -17.67 15.57 3.61
CA ARG A 232 -16.68 16.43 4.29
C ARG A 232 -15.63 16.94 3.31
N LEU A 233 -15.31 16.18 2.27
CA LEU A 233 -14.42 16.64 1.20
C LEU A 233 -15.03 17.83 0.46
N ASP A 234 -16.34 17.85 0.22
CA ASP A 234 -17.02 19.00 -0.40
C ASP A 234 -17.03 20.23 0.49
N ILE A 235 -17.17 20.05 1.80
CA ILE A 235 -17.08 21.15 2.78
C ILE A 235 -15.67 21.76 2.73
N ALA A 236 -14.62 20.92 2.73
CA ALA A 236 -13.23 21.39 2.64
C ALA A 236 -12.94 22.11 1.31
N ARG A 237 -13.45 21.61 0.18
CA ARG A 237 -13.36 22.29 -1.12
C ARG A 237 -13.99 23.67 -1.07
N LYS A 238 -15.22 23.78 -0.56
CA LYS A 238 -15.93 25.08 -0.41
C LYS A 238 -15.24 26.04 0.56
N ALA A 239 -14.46 25.53 1.50
CA ALA A 239 -13.66 26.34 2.43
C ALA A 239 -12.37 26.90 1.79
N GLY A 240 -12.07 26.55 0.54
CA GLY A 240 -10.92 27.06 -0.23
C GLY A 240 -9.84 26.02 -0.51
N LEU A 241 -10.08 24.73 -0.23
CA LEU A 241 -9.15 23.65 -0.53
C LEU A 241 -9.43 23.07 -1.93
N ASP A 242 -9.11 23.87 -2.95
CA ASP A 242 -9.48 23.60 -4.34
C ASP A 242 -8.86 22.31 -4.88
N GLY A 243 -9.64 21.55 -5.64
CA GLY A 243 -9.17 20.29 -6.23
C GLY A 243 -8.89 19.18 -5.21
N LEU A 244 -9.32 19.31 -3.95
CA LEU A 244 -9.15 18.26 -2.94
C LEU A 244 -9.66 16.92 -3.45
N ARG A 245 -8.78 15.93 -3.47
CA ARG A 245 -9.08 14.59 -3.98
C ARG A 245 -8.27 13.55 -3.22
N ILE A 246 -8.89 12.42 -2.91
CA ILE A 246 -8.20 11.24 -2.41
C ILE A 246 -7.37 10.61 -3.55
N VAL A 247 -6.08 10.40 -3.31
CA VAL A 247 -5.13 9.79 -4.25
C VAL A 247 -4.53 8.50 -3.72
N GLY A 248 -4.86 8.10 -2.49
CA GLY A 248 -4.34 6.86 -1.94
C GLY A 248 -4.80 6.52 -0.54
N VAL A 249 -4.39 5.34 -0.11
CA VAL A 249 -4.57 4.80 1.24
C VAL A 249 -3.30 4.07 1.66
N ARG A 250 -2.99 4.15 2.96
CA ARG A 250 -2.02 3.32 3.65
C ARG A 250 -2.78 2.46 4.67
N PRO A 251 -3.13 1.21 4.32
CA PRO A 251 -3.69 0.27 5.28
C PRO A 251 -2.64 -0.10 6.32
N ARG A 252 -2.89 0.11 7.62
CA ARG A 252 -1.92 -0.20 8.69
C ARG A 252 -2.09 -1.64 9.18
N PRO A 253 -1.01 -2.45 9.28
CA PRO A 253 -1.06 -3.87 9.64
C PRO A 253 -1.07 -4.12 11.16
#